data_AF-A0A9W7YB11-F1
#
_entry.id   AF-A0A9W7YB11-F1
#
_cell.length_a   1.000
_cell.length_b   1.000
_cell.length_c   1.000
_cell.angle_alpha   90.00
_cell.angle_beta   90.00
_cell.angle_gamma   90.00
#
_symmetry.space_group_name_H-M   'P 1'
#
loop_
_entity.id
_entity.type
_entity.pdbx_description
1 polymer ?
#
loop_
_entity_poly.entity_id
_entity_poly.type
_entity_poly.pdbx_seq_one_letter_code
_entity_poly.pdbx_strand_id
1 'polypeptide(L)'
;MPVLESLPQDVFIRIAHELDPADLTALALASRALCSRVQCDRLWIEKVAQDFGARGLALDLLAEAGVDIAERVDASADLVPWQLPEHQPDGHGGAHGCSGFGMQCYRDRFLRVYPESSDMRASHARNAETMLDQVKLALRDMQQDSDEAHAEAAFRLVLVQEYFPASAECYYLWALICFMRSALGPALALATISHGIDGEFAPAQELLAAVQSTVDSVCGAAGEAPLLDASCSGPSPQLAAAMAVAFQRLDRDHDGVLNAAELAAMVRLTNGQPVPAAMIAQMINAFGGHMRTRSGHVCAGWNLDALTHFYVTQTIQDPGETRLDLERLGFDPHTLQLKPTPAV
;
A
#
# COMPACT_ATOMS: atom_id res chain seq x y z
N MET A 1 21.42 45.89 -10.03
CA MET A 1 21.04 44.50 -10.36
C MET A 1 20.05 43.99 -9.32
N PRO A 2 18.72 44.06 -9.57
CA PRO A 2 17.70 43.48 -8.68
C PRO A 2 16.89 42.32 -9.29
N VAL A 3 17.18 41.89 -10.52
CA VAL A 3 16.28 41.02 -11.32
C VAL A 3 16.08 39.63 -10.70
N LEU A 4 17.13 39.05 -10.10
CA LEU A 4 17.06 37.71 -9.50
C LEU A 4 16.26 37.69 -8.18
N GLU A 5 16.27 38.78 -7.42
CA GLU A 5 15.57 38.88 -6.13
C GLU A 5 14.05 39.03 -6.31
N SER A 6 13.64 39.60 -7.46
CA SER A 6 12.23 39.76 -7.83
C SER A 6 11.61 38.53 -8.51
N LEU A 7 12.35 37.43 -8.66
CA LEU A 7 11.81 36.25 -9.34
C LEU A 7 10.63 35.67 -8.54
N PRO A 8 9.48 35.42 -9.20
CA PRO A 8 8.39 34.64 -8.63
C PRO A 8 8.89 33.30 -8.07
N GLN A 9 8.27 32.82 -7.00
CA GLN A 9 8.72 31.63 -6.28
C GLN A 9 8.72 30.38 -7.17
N ASP A 10 7.70 30.23 -8.00
CA ASP A 10 7.55 29.16 -8.99
C ASP A 10 8.67 29.17 -10.04
N VAL A 11 9.09 30.35 -10.50
CA VAL A 11 10.22 30.47 -11.44
C VAL A 11 11.53 30.06 -10.78
N PHE A 12 11.74 30.45 -9.52
CA PHE A 12 12.92 30.04 -8.77
C PHE A 12 12.96 28.53 -8.53
N ILE A 13 11.83 27.92 -8.15
CA ILE A 13 11.72 26.46 -7.95
C ILE A 13 12.10 25.74 -9.24
N ARG A 14 11.59 26.18 -10.40
CA ARG A 14 11.97 25.63 -11.71
C ARG A 14 13.47 25.73 -11.98
N ILE A 15 14.08 26.90 -11.75
CA ILE A 15 15.53 27.06 -11.91
C ILE A 15 16.29 26.10 -10.99
N ALA A 16 15.85 25.99 -9.73
CA ALA A 16 16.49 25.10 -8.77
C ALA A 16 16.37 23.61 -9.15
N HIS A 17 15.32 23.24 -9.88
CA HIS A 17 15.17 21.88 -10.40
C HIS A 17 16.14 21.58 -11.54
N GLU A 18 16.46 22.58 -12.38
CA GLU A 18 17.40 22.42 -13.50
C GLU A 18 18.88 22.46 -13.10
N LEU A 19 19.19 23.04 -11.93
CA LEU A 19 20.56 23.19 -11.46
C LEU A 19 21.00 22.03 -10.56
N ASP A 20 22.28 21.67 -10.68
CA ASP A 20 22.93 20.74 -9.77
C ASP A 20 23.17 21.41 -8.39
N PRO A 21 23.44 20.65 -7.32
CA PRO A 21 23.66 21.24 -5.99
C PRO A 21 24.85 22.21 -5.92
N ALA A 22 25.90 22.04 -6.74
CA ALA A 22 27.06 22.93 -6.75
C ALA A 22 26.70 24.29 -7.37
N ASP A 23 25.98 24.28 -8.49
CA ASP A 23 25.47 25.47 -9.17
C ASP A 23 24.43 26.20 -8.31
N LEU A 24 23.55 25.47 -7.64
CA LEU A 24 22.62 26.04 -6.66
C LEU A 24 23.35 26.74 -5.51
N THR A 25 24.44 26.14 -5.02
CA THR A 25 25.29 26.76 -3.99
C THR A 25 25.92 28.05 -4.52
N ALA A 26 26.50 28.02 -5.71
CA ALA A 26 27.12 29.17 -6.34
C ALA A 26 26.12 30.31 -6.58
N LEU A 27 24.91 29.97 -7.04
CA LEU A 27 23.81 30.91 -7.25
C LEU A 27 23.32 31.51 -5.92
N ALA A 28 23.24 30.71 -4.86
CA ALA A 28 22.89 31.18 -3.51
C ALA A 28 23.92 32.17 -2.97
N LEU A 29 25.22 31.94 -3.20
CA LEU A 29 26.29 32.86 -2.78
C LEU A 29 26.24 34.20 -3.52
N ALA A 30 25.70 34.23 -4.74
CA ALA A 30 25.56 35.44 -5.54
C ALA A 30 24.39 36.35 -5.12
N SER A 31 23.44 35.87 -4.30
CA SER A 31 22.25 36.64 -3.89
C SER A 31 21.75 36.24 -2.50
N ARG A 32 21.63 37.21 -1.59
CA ARG A 32 21.10 36.97 -0.22
C ARG A 32 19.66 36.45 -0.25
N ALA A 33 18.82 36.95 -1.15
CA ALA A 33 17.43 36.51 -1.28
C ALA A 33 17.35 35.04 -1.74
N LEU A 34 18.22 34.63 -2.66
CA LEU A 34 18.31 33.22 -3.09
C LEU A 34 18.89 32.34 -1.98
N CYS A 35 19.88 32.83 -1.24
CA CYS A 35 20.43 32.13 -0.08
C CYS A 35 19.34 31.73 0.93
N SER A 36 18.44 32.65 1.30
CA SER A 36 17.31 32.32 2.18
C SER A 36 16.34 31.29 1.60
N ARG A 37 16.16 31.26 0.26
CA ARG A 37 15.28 30.30 -0.40
C ARG A 37 15.92 28.91 -0.51
N VAL A 38 17.22 28.85 -0.80
CA VAL A 38 18.01 27.61 -0.84
C VAL A 38 18.14 27.01 0.57
N GLN A 39 18.06 27.81 1.62
CA GLN A 39 18.02 27.33 2.99
C GLN A 39 16.65 26.77 3.43
N CYS A 40 15.62 26.85 2.57
CA CYS A 40 14.31 26.31 2.85
C CYS A 40 14.27 24.78 2.63
N ASP A 41 13.97 24.01 3.68
CA ASP A 41 13.90 22.55 3.60
C ASP A 41 12.85 22.05 2.58
N ARG A 42 11.77 22.81 2.38
CA ARG A 42 10.73 22.48 1.39
C ARG A 42 11.28 22.36 -0.03
N LEU A 43 12.20 23.24 -0.43
CA LEU A 43 12.83 23.18 -1.75
C LEU A 43 13.55 21.85 -1.95
N TRP A 44 14.31 21.41 -0.94
CA TRP A 44 15.08 20.18 -1.03
C TRP A 44 14.20 18.94 -0.93
N ILE A 45 13.08 18.99 -0.20
CA ILE A 45 12.09 17.91 -0.22
C ILE A 45 11.50 17.75 -1.62
N GLU A 46 11.08 18.85 -2.25
CA GLU A 46 10.55 18.84 -3.63
C GLU A 46 11.62 18.35 -4.63
N LYS A 47 12.86 18.85 -4.51
CA LYS A 47 13.98 18.43 -5.37
C LYS A 47 14.38 16.96 -5.16
N VAL A 48 14.36 16.46 -3.92
CA VAL A 48 14.55 15.03 -3.63
C VAL A 48 13.47 14.19 -4.30
N ALA A 49 12.20 14.59 -4.17
CA ALA A 49 11.09 13.83 -4.75
C ALA A 49 11.18 13.81 -6.29
N GLN A 50 11.65 14.89 -6.90
CA GLN A 50 11.88 14.96 -8.34
C GLN A 50 13.09 14.11 -8.78
N ASP A 51 14.23 14.26 -8.10
CA ASP A 51 15.49 13.65 -8.54
C ASP A 51 15.64 12.19 -8.10
N PHE A 52 14.93 11.76 -7.05
CA PHE A 52 15.00 10.40 -6.50
C PHE A 52 13.63 9.68 -6.44
N GLY A 53 12.60 10.27 -7.05
CA GLY A 53 11.25 9.74 -7.10
C GLY A 53 10.45 9.91 -5.79
N ALA A 54 9.17 9.57 -5.84
CA ALA A 54 8.24 9.65 -4.71
C ALA A 54 8.41 8.47 -3.72
N ARG A 55 9.64 8.20 -3.27
CA ARG A 55 9.96 7.08 -2.37
C ARG A 55 9.14 7.10 -1.09
N GLY A 56 8.95 8.27 -0.46
CA GLY A 56 8.18 8.39 0.78
C GLY A 56 6.76 7.86 0.63
N LEU A 57 6.06 8.29 -0.42
CA LEU A 57 4.74 7.79 -0.77
C LEU A 57 4.75 6.27 -1.01
N ALA A 58 5.74 5.74 -1.71
CA ALA A 58 5.83 4.29 -1.93
C ALA A 58 6.01 3.50 -0.62
N LEU A 59 6.82 4.02 0.32
CA LEU A 59 6.99 3.41 1.64
C LEU A 59 5.70 3.44 2.46
N ASP A 60 4.97 4.55 2.45
CA ASP A 60 3.69 4.68 3.14
C ASP A 60 2.67 3.66 2.59
N LEU A 61 2.58 3.53 1.26
CA LEU A 61 1.69 2.58 0.60
C LEU A 61 2.09 1.12 0.85
N LEU A 62 3.39 0.82 0.90
CA LEU A 62 3.90 -0.51 1.26
C LEU A 62 3.56 -0.86 2.72
N ALA A 63 3.73 0.09 3.64
CA ALA A 63 3.35 -0.10 5.04
C ALA A 63 1.84 -0.32 5.19
N GLU A 64 1.01 0.42 4.45
CA GLU A 64 -0.44 0.20 4.37
C GLU A 64 -0.78 -1.20 3.84
N ALA A 65 0.00 -1.71 2.88
CA ALA A 65 -0.11 -3.08 2.37
C ALA A 65 0.46 -4.17 3.32
N GLY A 66 0.90 -3.79 4.53
CA GLY A 66 1.50 -4.70 5.50
C GLY A 66 2.91 -5.18 5.12
N VAL A 67 3.61 -4.45 4.25
CA VAL A 67 5.01 -4.69 3.87
C VAL A 67 5.89 -3.74 4.67
N ASP A 68 6.19 -4.12 5.92
CA ASP A 68 7.05 -3.31 6.79
C ASP A 68 8.53 -3.50 6.43
N ILE A 69 9.12 -2.45 5.89
CA ILE A 69 10.55 -2.36 5.57
C ILE A 69 11.23 -1.19 6.28
N ALA A 70 10.57 -0.55 7.24
CA ALA A 70 11.08 0.65 7.91
C ALA A 70 12.42 0.39 8.59
N GLU A 71 12.54 -0.72 9.34
CA GLU A 71 13.79 -1.10 10.01
C GLU A 71 14.93 -1.33 9.01
N ARG A 72 14.67 -1.94 7.85
CA ARG A 72 15.69 -2.17 6.81
C ARG A 72 16.13 -0.85 6.17
N VAL A 73 15.18 0.05 5.92
CA VAL A 73 15.46 1.37 5.38
C VAL A 73 16.31 2.17 6.35
N ASP A 74 15.98 2.17 7.63
CA ASP A 74 16.71 2.87 8.69
C ASP A 74 18.11 2.27 8.93
N ALA A 75 18.25 0.95 8.82
CA ALA A 75 19.53 0.26 8.97
C ALA A 75 20.43 0.37 7.72
N SER A 76 19.89 0.79 6.58
CA SER A 76 20.63 0.83 5.32
C SER A 76 21.62 1.99 5.29
N ALA A 77 22.91 1.68 5.22
CA ALA A 77 23.94 2.70 4.98
C ALA A 77 23.81 3.36 3.60
N ASP A 78 23.18 2.65 2.64
CA ASP A 78 22.99 3.09 1.26
C ASP A 78 21.85 4.10 1.12
N LEU A 79 20.91 4.12 2.08
CA LEU A 79 19.84 5.09 2.14
C LEU A 79 20.22 6.18 3.15
N VAL A 80 20.43 7.41 2.67
CA VAL A 80 20.62 8.54 3.60
C VAL A 80 19.32 8.71 4.38
N PRO A 81 19.36 8.76 5.74
CA PRO A 81 18.19 9.01 6.55
C PRO A 81 17.55 10.32 6.10
N TRP A 82 16.40 10.22 5.44
CA TRP A 82 15.57 11.38 5.13
C TRP A 82 14.43 11.39 6.13
N GLN A 83 14.77 11.57 7.40
CA GLN A 83 13.77 11.93 8.38
C GLN A 83 13.55 13.42 8.21
N LEU A 84 12.34 13.82 7.79
CA LEU A 84 11.90 15.19 8.05
C LEU A 84 12.13 15.42 9.54
N PRO A 85 12.85 16.48 9.95
CA PRO A 85 12.91 16.83 11.35
C PRO A 85 11.48 16.84 11.86
N GLU A 86 11.16 15.97 12.83
CA GLU A 86 9.84 15.99 13.44
C GLU A 86 9.56 17.43 13.81
N HIS A 87 8.46 17.96 13.28
CA HIS A 87 8.09 19.35 13.45
C HIS A 87 7.95 19.57 14.96
N GLN A 88 9.02 20.07 15.61
CA GLN A 88 8.97 20.34 17.03
C GLN A 88 7.89 21.39 17.21
N PRO A 89 6.75 21.06 17.85
CA PRO A 89 5.65 21.98 17.93
C PRO A 89 6.13 23.25 18.63
N ASP A 90 5.98 24.37 17.91
CA ASP A 90 6.57 25.68 18.17
C ASP A 90 6.60 26.09 19.64
N GLY A 91 7.71 25.77 20.32
CA GLY A 91 8.11 26.37 21.57
C GLY A 91 8.72 27.75 21.32
N HIS A 92 7.88 28.76 21.09
CA HIS A 92 8.21 30.19 21.05
C HIS A 92 9.10 30.71 19.90
N GLY A 93 8.46 31.08 18.78
CA GLY A 93 8.56 32.41 18.15
C GLY A 93 9.92 32.93 17.64
N GLY A 94 10.97 32.12 17.60
CA GLY A 94 12.29 32.51 17.11
C GLY A 94 12.54 31.98 15.71
N ALA A 95 12.66 32.90 14.73
CA ALA A 95 13.25 32.75 13.40
C ALA A 95 13.36 31.32 12.84
N HIS A 96 12.56 31.02 11.80
CA HIS A 96 12.65 29.82 10.95
C HIS A 96 14.08 29.28 10.87
N GLY A 97 14.40 28.33 11.75
CA GLY A 97 15.71 27.73 11.86
C GLY A 97 15.94 26.90 10.62
N CYS A 98 16.57 27.49 9.62
CA CYS A 98 17.06 26.78 8.45
C CYS A 98 18.09 25.78 8.95
N SER A 99 17.71 24.52 9.06
CA SER A 99 18.53 23.48 9.70
C SER A 99 19.83 23.21 8.94
N GLY A 100 19.94 23.64 7.68
CA GLY A 100 21.04 23.30 6.78
C GLY A 100 21.09 21.81 6.42
N PHE A 101 20.24 21.00 7.06
CA PHE A 101 20.16 19.57 6.95
C PHE A 101 19.66 19.17 5.57
N GLY A 102 18.62 19.84 5.05
CA GLY A 102 18.04 19.52 3.74
C GLY A 102 19.05 19.56 2.59
N MET A 103 19.88 20.61 2.54
CA MET A 103 20.87 20.79 1.47
C MET A 103 22.03 19.80 1.55
N GLN A 104 22.59 19.60 2.75
CA GLN A 104 23.72 18.70 2.92
C GLN A 104 23.31 17.25 2.69
N CYS A 105 22.16 16.83 3.24
CA CYS A 105 21.60 15.49 3.00
C CYS A 105 21.30 15.26 1.52
N TYR A 106 20.71 16.25 0.82
CA TYR A 106 20.48 16.16 -0.62
C TYR A 106 21.81 16.03 -1.37
N ARG A 107 22.81 16.85 -1.06
CA ARG A 107 24.12 16.82 -1.73
C ARG A 107 24.83 15.50 -1.52
N ASP A 108 24.86 14.97 -0.30
CA ASP A 108 25.51 13.70 0.03
C ASP A 108 24.83 12.53 -0.69
N ARG A 109 23.50 12.56 -0.79
CA ARG A 109 22.72 11.60 -1.58
C ARG A 109 23.02 11.74 -3.08
N PHE A 110 22.99 12.96 -3.61
CA PHE A 110 23.25 13.24 -5.02
C PHE A 110 24.64 12.77 -5.45
N LEU A 111 25.69 13.06 -4.67
CA LEU A 111 27.05 12.64 -4.99
C LEU A 111 27.25 11.11 -4.90
N ARG A 112 26.45 10.42 -4.09
CA ARG A 112 26.44 8.96 -4.01
C ARG A 112 25.82 8.31 -5.24
N VAL A 113 24.67 8.82 -5.66
CA VAL A 113 23.92 8.31 -6.83
C VAL A 113 24.61 8.72 -8.14
N TYR A 114 25.08 9.96 -8.21
CA TYR A 114 25.73 10.57 -9.36
C TYR A 114 27.18 10.94 -9.03
N PRO A 115 28.07 9.95 -8.82
CA PRO A 115 29.47 10.24 -8.59
C PRO A 115 30.08 10.94 -9.81
N GLU A 116 31.14 11.72 -9.57
CA GLU A 116 31.90 12.42 -10.62
C GLU A 116 32.56 11.42 -11.60
N SER A 117 32.97 10.26 -11.08
CA SER A 117 33.53 9.18 -11.90
C SER A 117 32.45 8.47 -12.71
N SER A 118 32.55 8.57 -14.04
CA SER A 118 31.67 7.85 -14.98
C SER A 118 31.71 6.33 -14.76
N ASP A 119 32.88 5.77 -14.41
CA ASP A 119 33.03 4.33 -14.19
C ASP A 119 32.27 3.86 -12.94
N MET A 120 32.33 4.65 -11.86
CA MET A 120 31.59 4.37 -10.64
C MET A 120 30.09 4.46 -10.87
N ARG A 121 29.63 5.49 -11.60
CA ARG A 121 28.22 5.65 -11.96
C ARG A 121 27.70 4.45 -12.77
N ALA A 122 28.45 4.03 -13.78
CA ALA A 122 28.11 2.87 -14.59
C ALA A 122 28.11 1.57 -13.76
N SER A 123 29.00 1.46 -12.78
CA SER A 123 29.02 0.32 -11.86
C SER A 123 27.81 0.28 -10.94
N HIS A 124 27.41 1.42 -10.37
CA HIS A 124 26.23 1.50 -9.51
C HIS A 124 24.94 1.20 -10.30
N ALA A 125 24.81 1.75 -11.51
CA ALA A 125 23.68 1.47 -12.38
C ALA A 125 23.56 -0.04 -12.69
N ARG A 126 24.65 -0.71 -13.07
CA ARG A 126 24.65 -2.17 -13.30
C ARG A 126 24.27 -2.98 -12.06
N ASN A 127 24.72 -2.54 -10.88
CA ASN A 127 24.35 -3.19 -9.63
C ASN A 127 22.84 -3.05 -9.36
N ALA A 128 22.27 -1.87 -9.61
CA ALA A 128 20.82 -1.63 -9.48
C ALA A 128 20.02 -2.44 -10.51
N GLU A 129 20.47 -2.54 -11.77
CA GLU A 129 19.87 -3.43 -12.78
C GLU A 129 19.90 -4.89 -12.33
N THR A 130 21.02 -5.35 -11.77
CA THR A 130 21.15 -6.72 -11.25
C THR A 130 20.19 -6.97 -10.08
N MET A 131 20.01 -5.99 -9.17
CA MET A 131 19.04 -6.09 -8.09
C MET A 131 17.61 -6.15 -8.63
N LEU A 132 17.29 -5.33 -9.64
CA LEU A 132 15.98 -5.32 -10.28
C LEU A 132 15.66 -6.67 -10.93
N ASP A 133 16.61 -7.28 -11.63
CA ASP A 133 16.45 -8.62 -12.22
C ASP A 133 16.26 -9.70 -11.15
N GLN A 134 16.98 -9.60 -10.02
CA GLN A 134 16.80 -10.51 -8.89
C GLN A 134 15.40 -10.40 -8.28
N VAL A 135 14.86 -9.18 -8.17
CA VAL A 135 13.48 -8.97 -7.70
C VAL A 135 12.47 -9.60 -8.65
N LYS A 136 12.63 -9.39 -9.97
CA LYS A 136 11.75 -10.00 -10.98
C LYS A 136 11.75 -11.53 -10.89
N LEU A 137 12.93 -12.14 -10.77
CA LEU A 137 13.07 -13.59 -10.61
C LEU A 137 12.40 -14.06 -9.31
N ALA A 138 12.64 -13.36 -8.19
CA ALA A 138 12.04 -13.71 -6.91
C ALA A 138 10.50 -13.65 -6.97
N LEU A 139 9.93 -12.57 -7.52
CA LEU A 139 8.47 -12.41 -7.63
C LEU A 139 7.84 -13.41 -8.60
N ARG A 140 8.56 -13.84 -9.64
CA ARG A 140 8.09 -14.89 -10.55
C ARG A 140 8.05 -16.27 -9.89
N ASP A 141 9.05 -16.56 -9.06
CA ASP A 141 9.21 -17.85 -8.40
C ASP A 141 8.44 -17.96 -7.08
N MET A 142 7.88 -16.85 -6.58
CA MET A 142 7.01 -16.81 -5.40
C MET A 142 5.70 -17.58 -5.67
N GLN A 143 5.74 -18.89 -5.41
CA GLN A 143 4.55 -19.74 -5.32
C GLN A 143 3.91 -19.71 -3.91
N GLN A 144 4.60 -19.11 -2.93
CA GLN A 144 4.14 -19.03 -1.54
C GLN A 144 4.18 -17.59 -1.03
N ASP A 145 3.13 -17.25 -0.29
CA ASP A 145 2.92 -15.95 0.37
C ASP A 145 3.87 -15.81 1.57
N SER A 146 5.13 -15.46 1.29
CA SER A 146 6.14 -15.20 2.33
C SER A 146 6.26 -13.70 2.53
N ASP A 147 5.77 -13.21 3.68
CA ASP A 147 5.91 -11.81 4.09
C ASP A 147 7.35 -11.31 3.96
N GLU A 148 8.31 -12.14 4.36
CA GLU A 148 9.74 -11.84 4.30
C GLU A 148 10.25 -11.66 2.87
N ALA A 149 9.75 -12.47 1.93
CA ALA A 149 10.16 -12.38 0.53
C ALA A 149 9.62 -11.10 -0.13
N HIS A 150 8.39 -10.72 0.20
CA HIS A 150 7.80 -9.45 -0.22
C HIS A 150 8.55 -8.24 0.36
N ALA A 151 8.87 -8.27 1.65
CA ALA A 151 9.64 -7.23 2.33
C ALA A 151 11.05 -7.08 1.72
N GLU A 152 11.75 -8.19 1.47
CA GLU A 152 13.08 -8.16 0.84
C GLU A 152 13.02 -7.63 -0.60
N ALA A 153 12.04 -8.05 -1.39
CA ALA A 153 11.83 -7.55 -2.75
C ALA A 153 11.54 -6.04 -2.75
N ALA A 154 10.63 -5.60 -1.88
CA ALA A 154 10.26 -4.19 -1.75
C ALA A 154 11.45 -3.33 -1.32
N PHE A 155 12.26 -3.80 -0.36
CA PHE A 155 13.48 -3.11 0.09
C PHE A 155 14.51 -2.97 -1.04
N ARG A 156 14.75 -4.03 -1.83
CA ARG A 156 15.65 -3.94 -3.00
C ARG A 156 15.16 -2.94 -4.03
N LEU A 157 13.87 -2.89 -4.30
CA LEU A 157 13.30 -1.87 -5.19
C LEU A 157 13.52 -0.45 -4.66
N VAL A 158 13.51 -0.24 -3.33
CA VAL A 158 13.86 1.06 -2.74
C VAL A 158 15.31 1.43 -3.07
N LEU A 159 16.24 0.48 -2.99
CA LEU A 159 17.63 0.69 -3.39
C LEU A 159 17.77 0.97 -4.89
N VAL A 160 17.01 0.28 -5.74
CA VAL A 160 17.01 0.48 -7.20
C VAL A 160 16.46 1.87 -7.56
N GLN A 161 15.39 2.31 -6.90
CA GLN A 161 14.75 3.60 -7.15
C GLN A 161 15.68 4.79 -6.93
N GLU A 162 16.67 4.67 -6.03
CA GLU A 162 17.72 5.68 -5.85
C GLU A 162 18.44 6.02 -7.16
N TYR A 163 18.64 5.02 -8.01
CA TYR A 163 19.37 5.17 -9.27
C TYR A 163 18.45 5.38 -10.47
N PHE A 164 17.21 4.89 -10.38
CA PHE A 164 16.20 4.99 -11.43
C PHE A 164 14.90 5.61 -10.91
N PRO A 165 14.91 6.90 -10.55
CA PRO A 165 13.79 7.61 -9.89
C PRO A 165 12.51 7.71 -10.73
N ALA A 166 12.66 7.58 -12.05
CA ALA A 166 11.57 7.57 -13.02
C ALA A 166 11.39 6.16 -13.63
N SER A 167 11.75 5.10 -12.90
CA SER A 167 11.49 3.73 -13.34
C SER A 167 10.03 3.37 -13.12
N ALA A 168 9.24 3.38 -14.18
CA ALA A 168 7.89 2.82 -14.17
C ALA A 168 7.92 1.36 -13.66
N GLU A 169 8.93 0.60 -14.05
CA GLU A 169 9.09 -0.80 -13.65
C GLU A 169 9.20 -1.00 -12.13
N CYS A 170 9.88 -0.10 -11.39
CA CYS A 170 9.94 -0.20 -9.93
C CYS A 170 8.56 0.00 -9.27
N TYR A 171 7.80 1.01 -9.73
CA TYR A 171 6.44 1.25 -9.25
C TYR A 171 5.48 0.12 -9.61
N TYR A 172 5.60 -0.44 -10.81
CA TYR A 172 4.88 -1.64 -11.22
C TYR A 172 5.16 -2.84 -10.29
N LEU A 173 6.43 -3.10 -9.95
CA LEU A 173 6.78 -4.24 -9.10
C LEU A 173 6.31 -4.04 -7.65
N TRP A 174 6.34 -2.81 -7.10
CA TRP A 174 5.70 -2.53 -5.81
C TRP A 174 4.18 -2.69 -5.87
N ALA A 175 3.53 -2.21 -6.95
CA ALA A 175 2.11 -2.41 -7.16
C ALA A 175 1.76 -3.90 -7.21
N LEU A 176 2.58 -4.71 -7.89
CA LEU A 176 2.41 -6.16 -7.97
C LEU A 176 2.54 -6.81 -6.58
N ILE A 177 3.52 -6.41 -5.77
CA ILE A 177 3.65 -6.87 -4.37
C ILE A 177 2.38 -6.53 -3.58
N CYS A 178 1.89 -5.30 -3.66
CA CYS A 178 0.65 -4.89 -2.98
C CYS A 178 -0.56 -5.69 -3.47
N PHE A 179 -0.64 -5.94 -4.78
CA PHE A 179 -1.73 -6.71 -5.38
C PHE A 179 -1.71 -8.18 -4.93
N MET A 180 -0.54 -8.82 -4.89
CA MET A 180 -0.38 -10.19 -4.37
C MET A 180 -0.79 -10.28 -2.90
N ARG A 181 -0.56 -9.22 -2.12
CA ARG A 181 -1.01 -9.09 -0.73
C ARG A 181 -2.45 -8.64 -0.56
N SER A 182 -3.24 -8.59 -1.66
CA SER A 182 -4.64 -8.17 -1.61
C SER A 182 -4.86 -6.73 -1.12
N ALA A 183 -3.81 -5.89 -1.13
CA ALA A 183 -3.86 -4.47 -0.76
C ALA A 183 -4.21 -3.62 -1.99
N LEU A 184 -5.48 -3.66 -2.39
CA LEU A 184 -5.96 -3.08 -3.67
C LEU A 184 -5.76 -1.56 -3.76
N GLY A 185 -5.98 -0.81 -2.67
CA GLY A 185 -5.77 0.64 -2.63
C GLY A 185 -4.31 1.03 -2.95
N PRO A 186 -3.33 0.55 -2.15
CA PRO A 186 -1.91 0.72 -2.45
C PRO A 186 -1.50 0.25 -3.84
N ALA A 187 -1.99 -0.91 -4.29
CA ALA A 187 -1.70 -1.45 -5.62
C ALA A 187 -2.18 -0.50 -6.72
N LEU A 188 -3.40 0.03 -6.62
CA LEU A 188 -3.98 0.94 -7.60
C LEU A 188 -3.20 2.26 -7.68
N ALA A 189 -2.84 2.82 -6.52
CA ALA A 189 -2.07 4.05 -6.44
C ALA A 189 -0.70 3.91 -7.11
N LEU A 190 0.04 2.85 -6.79
CA LEU A 190 1.36 2.57 -7.37
C LEU A 190 1.29 2.24 -8.86
N ALA A 191 0.31 1.45 -9.30
CA ALA A 191 0.10 1.16 -10.72
C ALA A 191 -0.23 2.43 -11.52
N THR A 192 -1.02 3.35 -10.94
CA THR A 192 -1.32 4.64 -11.55
C THR A 192 -0.06 5.51 -11.69
N ILE A 193 0.81 5.54 -10.67
CA ILE A 193 2.10 6.24 -10.75
C ILE A 193 2.98 5.63 -11.84
N SER A 194 3.10 4.31 -11.89
CA SER A 194 3.85 3.61 -12.93
C SER A 194 3.36 3.98 -14.34
N HIS A 195 2.05 3.96 -14.56
CA HIS A 195 1.45 4.33 -15.85
C HIS A 195 1.65 5.82 -16.19
N GLY A 196 1.62 6.71 -15.18
CA GLY A 196 1.89 8.13 -15.36
C GLY A 196 3.34 8.45 -15.74
N ILE A 197 4.29 7.59 -15.35
CA ILE A 197 5.71 7.70 -15.71
C ILE A 197 5.95 7.20 -17.13
N ASP A 198 5.47 6.00 -17.45
CA ASP A 198 5.55 5.42 -18.79
C ASP A 198 4.20 4.83 -19.20
N GLY A 199 3.47 5.62 -19.99
CA GLY A 199 2.16 5.24 -20.49
C GLY A 199 2.17 4.04 -21.42
N GLU A 200 3.31 3.69 -22.03
CA GLU A 200 3.46 2.59 -22.99
C GLU A 200 4.02 1.30 -22.34
N PHE A 201 4.36 1.35 -21.04
CA PHE A 201 4.86 0.19 -20.32
C PHE A 201 3.75 -0.85 -20.08
N ALA A 202 3.62 -1.78 -21.02
CA ALA A 202 2.53 -2.77 -21.07
C ALA A 202 2.27 -3.53 -19.75
N PRO A 203 3.29 -4.02 -19.01
CA PRO A 203 3.05 -4.70 -17.73
C PRO A 203 2.30 -3.85 -16.70
N ALA A 204 2.56 -2.54 -16.66
CA ALA A 204 1.83 -1.63 -15.77
C ALA A 204 0.40 -1.38 -16.22
N GLN A 205 0.14 -1.30 -17.54
CA GLN A 205 -1.23 -1.18 -18.06
C GLN A 205 -2.06 -2.42 -17.73
N GLU A 206 -1.48 -3.61 -17.94
CA GLU A 206 -2.13 -4.90 -17.65
C GLU A 206 -2.46 -5.02 -16.16
N LEU A 207 -1.50 -4.69 -15.29
CA LEU A 207 -1.73 -4.70 -13.84
C LEU A 207 -2.76 -3.65 -13.42
N LEU A 208 -2.68 -2.43 -13.95
CA LEU A 208 -3.64 -1.37 -13.64
C LEU A 208 -5.07 -1.78 -14.02
N ALA A 209 -5.25 -2.37 -15.20
CA ALA A 209 -6.54 -2.88 -15.65
C ALA A 209 -7.04 -4.03 -14.76
N ALA A 210 -6.15 -4.94 -14.35
CA ALA A 210 -6.49 -6.04 -13.44
C ALA A 210 -6.92 -5.52 -12.06
N VAL A 211 -6.14 -4.61 -11.45
CA VAL A 211 -6.46 -4.01 -10.15
C VAL A 211 -7.79 -3.23 -10.24
N GLN A 212 -7.97 -2.40 -11.27
CA GLN A 212 -9.20 -1.62 -11.45
C GLN A 212 -10.42 -2.54 -11.63
N SER A 213 -10.29 -3.62 -12.40
CA SER A 213 -11.36 -4.61 -12.56
C SER A 213 -11.74 -5.25 -11.22
N THR A 214 -10.77 -5.58 -10.37
CA THR A 214 -11.05 -6.11 -9.03
C THR A 214 -11.72 -5.05 -8.15
N VAL A 215 -11.19 -3.82 -8.13
CA VAL A 215 -11.74 -2.68 -7.38
C VAL A 215 -13.19 -2.40 -7.77
N ASP A 216 -13.49 -2.36 -9.06
CA ASP A 216 -14.85 -2.13 -9.56
C ASP A 216 -15.81 -3.25 -9.13
N SER A 217 -15.31 -4.50 -9.05
CA SER A 217 -16.10 -5.64 -8.62
C SER A 217 -16.40 -5.62 -7.11
N VAL A 218 -15.45 -5.20 -6.28
CA VAL A 218 -15.62 -5.13 -4.82
C VAL A 218 -16.33 -3.85 -4.34
N CYS A 219 -16.11 -2.72 -5.00
CA CYS A 219 -16.76 -1.44 -4.69
C CYS A 219 -18.16 -1.32 -5.33
N GLY A 220 -18.53 -2.26 -6.19
CA GLY A 220 -19.83 -2.31 -6.85
C GLY A 220 -19.92 -1.40 -8.08
N ALA A 221 -20.50 -1.93 -9.15
CA ALA A 221 -20.87 -1.15 -10.32
C ALA A 221 -22.18 -0.38 -10.10
N ALA A 222 -22.55 0.49 -11.05
CA ALA A 222 -23.81 1.22 -10.99
C ALA A 222 -25.03 0.28 -10.82
N GLY A 223 -25.67 0.32 -9.65
CA GLY A 223 -26.82 -0.52 -9.30
C GLY A 223 -26.49 -1.70 -8.39
N GLU A 224 -25.21 -1.96 -8.10
CA GLU A 224 -24.78 -2.95 -7.13
C GLU A 224 -24.31 -2.27 -5.84
N ALA A 225 -24.67 -2.83 -4.70
CA ALA A 225 -24.12 -2.42 -3.43
C ALA A 225 -22.64 -2.85 -3.34
N PRO A 226 -21.78 -1.97 -2.80
CA PRO A 226 -20.39 -2.30 -2.52
C PRO A 226 -20.30 -3.49 -1.57
N LEU A 227 -19.34 -4.39 -1.79
CA LEU A 227 -18.95 -5.41 -0.83
C LEU A 227 -17.93 -4.86 0.18
N LEU A 228 -16.98 -4.03 -0.28
CA LEU A 228 -15.95 -3.41 0.55
C LEU A 228 -16.17 -1.90 0.72
N ASP A 229 -15.50 -1.31 1.70
CA ASP A 229 -15.45 0.14 1.88
C ASP A 229 -14.63 0.84 0.78
N ALA A 230 -14.61 2.18 0.80
CA ALA A 230 -13.93 2.98 -0.21
C ALA A 230 -12.39 2.78 -0.22
N SER A 231 -11.81 2.27 0.87
CA SER A 231 -10.40 1.91 0.97
C SER A 231 -10.12 0.48 0.54
N CYS A 232 -11.14 -0.31 0.18
CA CYS A 232 -11.05 -1.74 -0.14
C CYS A 232 -10.38 -2.57 0.97
N SER A 233 -10.44 -2.10 2.21
CA SER A 233 -9.74 -2.70 3.36
C SER A 233 -10.69 -3.38 4.33
N GLY A 234 -11.94 -2.94 4.36
CA GLY A 234 -12.97 -3.41 5.28
C GLY A 234 -14.29 -3.70 4.57
N PRO A 235 -15.26 -4.31 5.27
CA PRO A 235 -16.57 -4.55 4.72
C PRO A 235 -17.30 -3.23 4.49
N SER A 236 -18.09 -3.14 3.43
CA SER A 236 -19.04 -2.04 3.27
C SER A 236 -20.08 -2.06 4.40
N PRO A 237 -20.76 -0.93 4.68
CA PRO A 237 -21.85 -0.91 5.65
C PRO A 237 -22.95 -1.95 5.35
N GLN A 238 -23.21 -2.21 4.07
CA GLN A 238 -24.20 -3.19 3.61
C GLN A 238 -23.72 -4.62 3.85
N LEU A 239 -22.45 -4.93 3.53
CA LEU A 239 -21.88 -6.25 3.80
C LEU A 239 -21.82 -6.51 5.30
N ALA A 240 -21.37 -5.54 6.10
CA ALA A 240 -21.32 -5.65 7.56
C ALA A 240 -22.71 -5.92 8.16
N ALA A 241 -23.75 -5.24 7.66
CA ALA A 241 -25.12 -5.48 8.08
C ALA A 241 -25.61 -6.90 7.68
N ALA A 242 -25.30 -7.34 6.46
CA ALA A 242 -25.62 -8.70 6.01
C ALA A 242 -24.92 -9.76 6.86
N MET A 243 -23.64 -9.57 7.17
CA MET A 243 -22.84 -10.44 8.03
C MET A 243 -23.42 -10.53 9.45
N ALA A 244 -23.83 -9.40 10.04
CA ALA A 244 -24.46 -9.40 11.35
C ALA A 244 -25.77 -10.22 11.38
N VAL A 245 -26.59 -10.10 10.34
CA VAL A 245 -27.84 -10.89 10.22
C VAL A 245 -27.54 -12.36 9.95
N ALA A 246 -26.58 -12.67 9.09
CA ALA A 246 -26.15 -14.05 8.82
C ALA A 246 -25.62 -14.72 10.08
N PHE A 247 -24.76 -14.03 10.83
CA PHE A 247 -24.20 -14.50 12.10
C PHE A 247 -25.31 -14.87 13.09
N GLN A 248 -26.28 -13.98 13.31
CA GLN A 248 -27.39 -14.23 14.24
C GLN A 248 -28.26 -15.45 13.86
N ARG A 249 -28.33 -15.80 12.57
CA ARG A 249 -29.07 -16.97 12.09
C ARG A 249 -28.27 -18.27 12.23
N LEU A 250 -26.96 -18.17 12.11
CA LEU A 250 -26.04 -19.29 12.21
C LEU A 250 -25.74 -19.65 13.67
N ASP A 251 -25.67 -18.65 14.55
CA ASP A 251 -25.50 -18.74 16.01
C ASP A 251 -26.81 -19.21 16.66
N ARG A 252 -27.02 -20.53 16.67
CA ARG A 252 -28.28 -21.17 17.07
C ARG A 252 -28.47 -21.20 18.58
N ASP A 253 -27.37 -21.30 19.32
CA ASP A 253 -27.41 -21.26 20.79
C ASP A 253 -27.28 -19.83 21.35
N HIS A 254 -27.06 -18.84 20.48
CA HIS A 254 -27.01 -17.41 20.79
C HIS A 254 -25.90 -17.05 21.78
N ASP A 255 -24.83 -17.84 21.80
CA ASP A 255 -23.72 -17.69 22.72
C ASP A 255 -22.69 -16.63 22.24
N GLY A 256 -22.86 -16.13 21.00
CA GLY A 256 -22.01 -15.15 20.36
C GLY A 256 -20.78 -15.74 19.67
N VAL A 257 -20.70 -17.05 19.49
CA VAL A 257 -19.59 -17.76 18.85
C VAL A 257 -20.11 -18.92 17.99
N LEU A 258 -19.86 -18.86 16.68
CA LEU A 258 -20.11 -19.98 15.77
C LEU A 258 -19.16 -21.12 16.06
N ASN A 259 -19.67 -22.17 16.70
CA ASN A 259 -18.89 -23.37 17.01
C ASN A 259 -18.69 -24.24 15.75
N ALA A 260 -17.93 -25.35 15.89
CA ALA A 260 -17.62 -26.24 14.77
C ALA A 260 -18.87 -26.81 14.06
N ALA A 261 -19.96 -27.06 14.79
CA ALA A 261 -21.19 -27.60 14.20
C ALA A 261 -21.95 -26.54 13.39
N GLU A 262 -21.96 -25.30 13.86
CA GLU A 262 -22.61 -24.17 13.18
C GLU A 262 -21.82 -23.74 11.95
N LEU A 263 -20.50 -23.70 12.04
CA LEU A 263 -19.62 -23.48 10.89
C LEU A 263 -19.77 -24.59 9.85
N ALA A 264 -19.83 -25.86 10.25
CA ALA A 264 -20.11 -26.95 9.32
C ALA A 264 -21.48 -26.82 8.64
N ALA A 265 -22.49 -26.31 9.35
CA ALA A 265 -23.80 -26.04 8.78
C ALA A 265 -23.77 -24.85 7.80
N MET A 266 -23.02 -23.80 8.09
CA MET A 266 -22.79 -22.67 7.19
C MET A 266 -22.14 -23.14 5.89
N VAL A 267 -21.02 -23.86 5.97
CA VAL A 267 -20.31 -24.30 4.77
C VAL A 267 -21.14 -25.31 3.96
N ARG A 268 -21.94 -26.14 4.61
CA ARG A 268 -22.89 -27.01 3.90
C ARG A 268 -23.96 -26.21 3.15
N LEU A 269 -24.40 -25.08 3.70
CA LEU A 269 -25.41 -24.23 3.10
C LEU A 269 -24.85 -23.46 1.90
N THR A 270 -23.60 -23.01 1.97
CA THR A 270 -22.93 -22.33 0.84
C THR A 270 -22.45 -23.32 -0.22
N ASN A 271 -21.74 -24.38 0.15
CA ASN A 271 -21.09 -25.27 -0.81
C ASN A 271 -21.93 -26.52 -1.17
N GLY A 272 -23.07 -26.72 -0.51
CA GLY A 272 -23.98 -27.85 -0.75
C GLY A 272 -23.48 -29.22 -0.27
N GLN A 273 -22.24 -29.32 0.23
CA GLN A 273 -21.62 -30.58 0.66
C GLN A 273 -21.15 -30.53 2.12
N PRO A 274 -21.19 -31.65 2.86
CA PRO A 274 -20.62 -31.71 4.20
C PRO A 274 -19.10 -31.60 4.15
N VAL A 275 -18.54 -30.79 5.05
CA VAL A 275 -17.10 -30.56 5.15
C VAL A 275 -16.46 -31.46 6.21
N PRO A 276 -15.28 -32.05 5.94
CA PRO A 276 -14.55 -32.81 6.95
C PRO A 276 -14.22 -31.98 8.19
N ALA A 277 -14.34 -32.57 9.39
CA ALA A 277 -14.08 -31.87 10.66
C ALA A 277 -12.67 -31.25 10.75
N ALA A 278 -11.67 -31.87 10.11
CA ALA A 278 -10.31 -31.33 10.05
C ALA A 278 -10.25 -29.98 9.31
N MET A 279 -11.03 -29.82 8.24
CA MET A 279 -11.10 -28.55 7.50
C MET A 279 -11.82 -27.47 8.31
N ILE A 280 -12.88 -27.82 9.05
CA ILE A 280 -13.53 -26.87 9.97
C ILE A 280 -12.56 -26.42 11.08
N ALA A 281 -11.79 -27.35 11.64
CA ALA A 281 -10.76 -26.99 12.63
C ALA A 281 -9.69 -26.05 12.03
N GLN A 282 -9.28 -26.26 10.78
CA GLN A 282 -8.37 -25.36 10.07
C GLN A 282 -9.00 -23.97 9.87
N MET A 283 -10.27 -23.90 9.47
CA MET A 283 -11.00 -22.63 9.33
C MET A 283 -11.10 -21.88 10.68
N ILE A 284 -11.41 -22.58 11.77
CA ILE A 284 -11.43 -22.02 13.12
C ILE A 284 -10.07 -21.43 13.49
N ASN A 285 -8.99 -22.16 13.21
CA ASN A 285 -7.65 -21.69 13.53
C ASN A 285 -7.18 -20.53 12.64
N ALA A 286 -7.67 -20.43 11.40
CA ALA A 286 -7.28 -19.39 10.46
C ALA A 286 -7.90 -18.02 10.79
N PHE A 287 -9.18 -17.98 11.17
CA PHE A 287 -9.91 -16.71 11.35
C PHE A 287 -10.40 -16.46 12.77
N GLY A 288 -10.47 -17.50 13.61
CA GLY A 288 -10.98 -17.40 14.97
C GLY A 288 -10.01 -17.94 16.00
N GLY A 289 -10.47 -18.87 16.82
CA GLY A 289 -9.66 -19.50 17.86
C GLY A 289 -10.47 -19.72 19.12
N HIS A 290 -9.82 -19.62 20.28
CA HIS A 290 -10.48 -19.76 21.58
C HIS A 290 -11.15 -18.43 21.96
N MET A 291 -12.48 -18.42 21.94
CA MET A 291 -13.29 -17.24 22.21
C MET A 291 -14.11 -17.43 23.48
N ARG A 292 -14.36 -16.31 24.17
CA ARG A 292 -15.22 -16.29 25.35
C ARG A 292 -16.65 -16.01 24.90
N THR A 293 -17.56 -16.93 25.18
CA THR A 293 -18.99 -16.81 24.93
C THR A 293 -19.61 -15.76 25.86
N ARG A 294 -20.86 -15.37 25.59
CA ARG A 294 -21.65 -14.48 26.46
C ARG A 294 -21.84 -15.02 27.87
N SER A 295 -21.87 -16.35 28.04
CA SER A 295 -21.95 -17.00 29.36
C SER A 295 -20.59 -17.07 30.09
N GLY A 296 -19.50 -16.66 29.44
CA GLY A 296 -18.15 -16.67 29.99
C GLY A 296 -17.39 -17.97 29.75
N HIS A 297 -17.97 -18.96 29.08
CA HIS A 297 -17.29 -20.18 28.68
C HIS A 297 -16.31 -19.92 27.55
N VAL A 298 -15.24 -20.71 27.48
CA VAL A 298 -14.26 -20.62 26.38
C VAL A 298 -14.51 -21.78 25.43
N CYS A 299 -14.78 -21.48 24.17
CA CYS A 299 -14.96 -22.46 23.10
C CYS A 299 -14.14 -22.09 21.87
N ALA A 300 -13.87 -23.05 21.00
CA ALA A 300 -13.20 -22.81 19.74
C ALA A 300 -14.26 -22.47 18.66
N GLY A 301 -14.14 -21.32 18.00
CA GLY A 301 -15.12 -20.89 17.02
C GLY A 301 -14.86 -19.50 16.44
N TRP A 302 -15.88 -18.93 15.80
CA TRP A 302 -15.84 -17.60 15.18
C TRP A 302 -16.86 -16.66 15.82
N ASN A 303 -16.45 -15.46 16.23
CA ASN A 303 -17.37 -14.36 16.54
C ASN A 303 -17.72 -13.62 15.24
N LEU A 304 -18.53 -12.56 15.35
CA LEU A 304 -18.92 -11.75 14.18
C LEU A 304 -17.71 -11.17 13.44
N ASP A 305 -16.69 -10.72 14.17
CA ASP A 305 -15.48 -10.14 13.57
C ASP A 305 -14.73 -11.18 12.74
N ALA A 306 -14.57 -12.41 13.24
CA ALA A 306 -13.94 -13.51 12.52
C ALA A 306 -14.73 -13.90 11.26
N LEU A 307 -16.06 -13.99 11.34
CA LEU A 307 -16.92 -14.26 10.18
C LEU A 307 -16.76 -13.15 9.12
N THR A 308 -16.76 -11.90 9.57
CA THR A 308 -16.63 -10.74 8.68
C THR A 308 -15.26 -10.72 8.02
N HIS A 309 -14.19 -10.99 8.77
CA HIS A 309 -12.83 -11.07 8.26
C HIS A 309 -12.67 -12.19 7.20
N PHE A 310 -13.29 -13.35 7.42
CA PHE A 310 -13.35 -14.42 6.43
C PHE A 310 -13.99 -13.94 5.12
N TYR A 311 -15.16 -13.31 5.18
CA TYR A 311 -15.86 -12.83 3.98
C TYR A 311 -15.13 -11.68 3.28
N VAL A 312 -14.48 -10.78 4.01
CA VAL A 312 -13.62 -9.74 3.41
C VAL A 312 -12.47 -10.37 2.65
N THR A 313 -11.78 -11.34 3.26
CA THR A 313 -10.66 -12.06 2.61
C THR A 313 -11.13 -12.78 1.34
N GLN A 314 -12.26 -13.47 1.41
CA GLN A 314 -12.87 -14.13 0.25
C GLN A 314 -13.30 -13.11 -0.82
N THR A 315 -13.86 -11.96 -0.42
CA THR A 315 -14.33 -10.90 -1.33
C THR A 315 -13.19 -10.34 -2.17
N ILE A 316 -12.00 -10.16 -1.59
CA ILE A 316 -10.86 -9.62 -2.34
C ILE A 316 -10.38 -10.60 -3.41
N GLN A 317 -10.47 -11.90 -3.15
CA GLN A 317 -10.05 -12.95 -4.08
C GLN A 317 -11.12 -13.27 -5.13
N ASP A 318 -12.36 -13.40 -4.68
CA ASP A 318 -13.52 -13.75 -5.50
C ASP A 318 -14.80 -13.04 -4.99
N PRO A 319 -15.04 -11.79 -5.43
CA PRO A 319 -16.25 -11.06 -5.09
C PRO A 319 -17.52 -11.74 -5.63
N GLY A 320 -17.39 -12.50 -6.74
CA GLY A 320 -18.49 -13.25 -7.33
C GLY A 320 -18.97 -14.37 -6.40
N GLU A 321 -18.05 -15.17 -5.87
CA GLU A 321 -18.40 -16.23 -4.90
C GLU A 321 -19.01 -15.64 -3.63
N THR A 322 -18.51 -14.49 -3.15
CA THR A 322 -19.11 -13.81 -1.99
C THR A 322 -20.58 -13.45 -2.24
N ARG A 323 -20.91 -12.91 -3.42
CA ARG A 323 -22.31 -12.59 -3.78
C ARG A 323 -23.17 -13.85 -3.86
N LEU A 324 -22.65 -14.95 -4.42
CA LEU A 324 -23.34 -16.24 -4.47
C LEU A 324 -23.59 -16.82 -3.08
N ASP A 325 -22.63 -16.71 -2.17
CA ASP A 325 -22.78 -17.15 -0.79
C ASP A 325 -23.83 -16.33 -0.04
N LEU A 326 -23.82 -15.01 -0.21
CA LEU A 326 -24.85 -14.13 0.33
C LEU A 326 -26.24 -14.50 -0.21
N GLU A 327 -26.35 -14.85 -1.50
CA GLU A 327 -27.59 -15.35 -2.07
C GLU A 327 -28.08 -16.62 -1.39
N ARG A 328 -27.19 -17.58 -1.15
CA ARG A 328 -27.50 -18.84 -0.45
C ARG A 328 -27.90 -18.60 1.00
N LEU A 329 -27.35 -17.57 1.64
CA LEU A 329 -27.71 -17.09 2.98
C LEU A 329 -29.04 -16.30 3.03
N GLY A 330 -29.67 -16.09 1.87
CA GLY A 330 -30.99 -15.46 1.74
C GLY A 330 -30.94 -13.94 1.55
N PHE A 331 -29.81 -13.41 1.09
CA PHE A 331 -29.68 -12.01 0.68
C PHE A 331 -29.82 -11.87 -0.83
N ASP A 332 -30.14 -10.68 -1.30
CA ASP A 332 -30.08 -10.33 -2.70
C ASP A 332 -28.61 -10.04 -3.07
N PRO A 333 -28.05 -10.72 -4.09
CA PRO A 333 -26.60 -10.66 -4.37
C PRO A 333 -26.15 -9.28 -4.84
N HIS A 334 -27.05 -8.42 -5.34
CA HIS A 334 -26.71 -7.08 -5.82
C HIS A 334 -26.90 -6.03 -4.74
N THR A 335 -28.01 -6.05 -4.02
CA THR A 335 -28.35 -5.02 -3.00
C THR A 335 -27.85 -5.36 -1.59
N LEU A 336 -27.48 -6.62 -1.36
CA LEU A 336 -27.13 -7.22 -0.06
C LEU A 336 -28.25 -7.11 0.98
N GLN A 337 -29.47 -6.79 0.55
CA GLN A 337 -30.64 -6.75 1.41
C GLN A 337 -31.23 -8.13 1.56
N LEU A 338 -31.91 -8.37 2.67
CA LEU A 338 -32.57 -9.64 2.89
C LEU A 338 -33.67 -9.86 1.84
N LYS A 339 -33.66 -11.00 1.14
CA LYS A 339 -34.75 -11.35 0.23
C LYS A 339 -36.04 -11.47 1.05
N PRO A 340 -37.15 -10.89 0.57
CA PRO A 340 -38.44 -11.10 1.21
C PRO A 340 -38.72 -12.60 1.20
N THR A 341 -38.98 -13.16 2.39
CA THR A 341 -39.35 -14.56 2.51
C THR A 341 -40.61 -14.74 1.68
N PRO A 342 -40.65 -15.68 0.71
CA PRO A 342 -41.88 -15.92 -0.04
C PRO A 342 -42.97 -16.23 0.98
N ALA A 343 -44.06 -15.46 0.94
CA ALA A 343 -45.22 -15.72 1.78
C ALA A 343 -45.69 -17.14 1.47
N VAL A 344 -45.49 -18.05 2.42
CA VAL A 344 -45.90 -19.46 2.34
C VAL A 344 -47.40 -19.57 2.55
#